data_AF-A0A392PGN1-F1
#
_entry.id   AF-A0A392PGN1-F1
#
_cell.length_a   1.000
_cell.length_b   1.000
_cell.length_c   1.000
_cell.angle_alpha   90.00
_cell.angle_beta   90.00
_cell.angle_gamma   90.00
#
_symmetry.space_group_name_H-M   'P 1'
#
loop_
_entity.id
_entity.type
_entity.pdbx_description
1 polymer ?
#
loop_
_entity_poly.entity_id
_entity_poly.type
_entity_poly.pdbx_seq_one_letter_code
_entity_poly.pdbx_strand_id
1 'polypeptide(L)'
;PFFDSAPPPVAPPSDPELHKRIDKLVEYAVKNGPEFEAMICEKQRDNPSYSFLFGGEGHAYYRFKLWLSSRPPNGPFNQPFPPSSMSMIHPSPNPMMSPSLSGPPLNPAGIGSSPSMLVPPPFPQFYDQQLHHQHPQSFGLHGRPEYDQSSKSFKGLSGPLPSDVAMELSNVLNSLNGTKESIKGAKLWFMQRAPFAPALAETLRDRVFALDDVERQLHIIYLANDILFD
;
A
#
# COMPACT_ATOMS: atom_id res chain seq x y z
N PRO A 1 19.76 -10.72 -11.04
CA PRO A 1 20.63 -9.76 -10.34
C PRO A 1 19.80 -8.65 -9.70
N PHE A 2 19.75 -8.64 -8.37
CA PHE A 2 19.10 -7.62 -7.55
C PHE A 2 19.82 -6.28 -7.74
N PHE A 3 19.11 -5.25 -8.20
CA PHE A 3 19.64 -3.89 -8.26
C PHE A 3 19.05 -3.08 -7.10
N ASP A 4 19.64 -3.27 -5.92
CA ASP A 4 19.35 -2.59 -4.66
C ASP A 4 20.11 -1.25 -4.56
N SER A 5 19.99 -0.40 -5.57
CA SER A 5 20.53 0.98 -5.50
C SER A 5 19.79 1.90 -6.44
N ALA A 6 19.40 3.07 -5.91
CA ALA A 6 18.79 4.13 -6.68
C ALA A 6 19.74 4.59 -7.79
N PRO A 7 19.36 4.50 -9.08
CA PRO A 7 20.15 5.09 -10.15
C PRO A 7 20.29 6.61 -9.93
N PRO A 8 21.45 7.21 -10.23
CA PRO A 8 21.64 8.65 -10.08
C PRO A 8 20.64 9.41 -10.98
N PRO A 9 20.15 10.59 -10.55
CA PRO A 9 19.30 11.42 -11.37
C PRO A 9 20.10 11.89 -12.59
N VAL A 10 19.73 11.38 -13.76
CA VAL A 10 20.36 11.76 -15.01
C VAL A 10 19.47 12.72 -15.78
N ALA A 11 20.10 13.69 -16.45
CA ALA A 11 19.39 14.62 -17.32
C ALA A 11 18.63 13.85 -18.41
N PRO A 12 17.44 14.33 -18.82
CA PRO A 12 16.75 13.73 -19.95
C PRO A 12 17.66 13.74 -21.19
N PRO A 13 17.56 12.72 -22.06
CA PRO A 13 18.36 12.69 -23.28
C PRO A 13 18.09 13.94 -24.13
N SER A 14 19.12 14.42 -24.82
CA SER A 14 19.04 15.61 -25.66
C SER A 14 18.03 15.46 -26.81
N ASP A 15 17.74 14.22 -27.21
CA ASP A 15 16.74 13.88 -28.20
C ASP A 15 15.32 13.79 -27.57
N PRO A 16 14.38 14.66 -27.98
CA PRO A 16 13.02 14.68 -27.46
C PRO A 16 12.18 13.45 -27.87
N GLU A 17 12.48 12.81 -29.00
CA GLU A 17 11.82 11.57 -29.44
C GLU A 17 12.29 10.38 -28.60
N LEU A 18 13.59 10.32 -28.30
CA LEU A 18 14.16 9.31 -27.40
C LEU A 18 13.57 9.43 -25.99
N HIS A 19 13.50 10.65 -25.45
CA HIS A 19 12.87 10.93 -24.15
C HIS A 19 11.42 10.44 -24.12
N LYS A 20 10.59 10.84 -25.10
CA LYS A 20 9.19 10.39 -25.19
C LYS A 20 9.06 8.87 -25.28
N ARG A 21 9.96 8.21 -26.03
CA ARG A 21 9.97 6.76 -26.17
C ARG A 21 10.29 6.06 -24.85
N ILE A 22 11.29 6.57 -24.12
CA ILE A 22 11.67 6.05 -22.80
C ILE A 22 10.52 6.22 -21.80
N ASP A 23 9.93 7.41 -21.72
CA ASP A 23 8.80 7.69 -20.83
C ASP A 23 7.60 6.79 -21.10
N LYS A 24 7.24 6.67 -22.38
CA LYS A 24 6.18 5.77 -22.81
C LYS A 24 6.48 4.33 -22.41
N LEU A 25 7.70 3.85 -22.68
CA LEU A 25 8.06 2.47 -22.37
C LEU A 25 8.05 2.20 -20.86
N VAL A 26 8.53 3.13 -20.04
CA VAL A 26 8.49 3.02 -18.56
C VAL A 26 7.05 2.96 -18.05
N GLU A 27 6.16 3.81 -18.56
CA GLU A 27 4.74 3.78 -18.21
C GLU A 27 4.10 2.41 -18.53
N TYR A 28 4.38 1.87 -19.73
CA TYR A 28 3.88 0.55 -20.10
C TYR A 28 4.52 -0.58 -19.28
N ALA A 29 5.82 -0.50 -18.97
CA ALA A 29 6.50 -1.52 -18.18
C ALA A 29 5.98 -1.58 -16.74
N VAL A 30 5.74 -0.44 -16.10
CA VAL A 30 5.15 -0.39 -14.75
C VAL A 30 3.70 -0.88 -14.75
N LYS A 31 2.93 -0.58 -15.81
CA LYS A 31 1.53 -0.98 -15.94
C LYS A 31 1.34 -2.47 -16.25
N ASN A 32 2.18 -3.04 -17.11
CA ASN A 32 2.03 -4.40 -17.62
C ASN A 32 2.98 -5.41 -16.94
N GLY A 33 3.89 -4.93 -16.09
CA GLY A 33 4.85 -5.77 -15.38
C GLY A 33 6.12 -6.08 -16.19
N PRO A 34 7.09 -6.76 -15.55
CA PRO A 34 8.40 -7.05 -16.14
C PRO A 34 8.34 -7.99 -17.35
N GLU A 35 7.27 -8.78 -17.49
CA GLU A 35 7.01 -9.60 -18.69
C GLU A 35 6.91 -8.74 -19.97
N PHE A 36 6.34 -7.54 -19.88
CA PHE A 36 6.27 -6.62 -21.01
C PHE A 36 7.65 -6.10 -21.41
N GLU A 37 8.49 -5.77 -20.41
CA GLU A 37 9.88 -5.35 -20.67
C GLU A 37 10.65 -6.45 -21.39
N ALA A 38 10.53 -7.70 -20.94
CA ALA A 38 11.16 -8.85 -21.59
C ALA A 38 10.68 -9.04 -23.03
N MET A 39 9.37 -8.92 -23.29
CA MET A 39 8.80 -9.03 -24.63
C MET A 39 9.31 -7.93 -25.57
N ILE A 40 9.37 -6.69 -25.11
CA ILE A 40 9.85 -5.57 -25.92
C ILE A 40 11.37 -5.67 -26.16
N CYS A 41 12.14 -6.11 -25.16
CA CYS A 41 13.56 -6.41 -25.32
C CYS A 41 13.82 -7.52 -26.35
N GLU A 42 12.93 -8.52 -26.46
CA GLU A 42 13.06 -9.54 -27.51
C GLU A 42 12.71 -8.97 -28.89
N LYS A 43 11.57 -8.26 -28.98
CA LYS A 43 11.02 -7.76 -30.25
C LYS A 43 11.80 -6.60 -30.86
N GLN A 44 12.45 -5.79 -30.04
CA GLN A 44 13.14 -4.57 -30.47
C GLN A 44 14.67 -4.70 -30.39
N ARG A 45 15.20 -5.92 -30.29
CA ARG A 45 16.66 -6.15 -30.18
C ARG A 45 17.44 -5.58 -31.36
N ASP A 46 16.93 -5.72 -32.57
CA ASP A 46 17.58 -5.23 -33.79
C ASP A 46 17.22 -3.77 -34.12
N ASN A 47 16.42 -3.11 -33.29
CA ASN A 47 15.97 -1.74 -33.55
C ASN A 47 16.85 -0.72 -32.83
N PRO A 48 17.65 0.10 -33.55
CA PRO A 48 18.53 1.10 -32.93
C PRO A 48 17.76 2.15 -32.11
N SER A 49 16.47 2.35 -32.42
CA SER A 49 15.55 3.24 -31.69
C SER A 49 15.29 2.80 -30.25
N TYR A 50 15.51 1.52 -29.94
CA TYR A 50 15.36 0.91 -28.61
C TYR A 50 16.70 0.46 -28.02
N SER A 51 17.82 0.95 -28.58
CA SER A 51 19.17 0.65 -28.07
C SER A 51 19.32 0.96 -26.58
N PHE A 52 18.58 1.96 -26.05
CA PHE A 52 18.52 2.29 -24.63
C PHE A 52 18.07 1.13 -23.72
N LEU A 53 17.38 0.11 -24.24
CA LEU A 53 17.03 -1.09 -23.46
C LEU A 53 18.26 -1.98 -23.19
N PHE A 54 19.25 -1.95 -24.09
CA PHE A 54 20.42 -2.82 -24.08
C PHE A 54 21.72 -2.10 -23.69
N GLY A 55 21.62 -0.89 -23.12
CA GLY A 55 22.79 -0.09 -22.72
C GLY A 55 23.18 1.03 -23.69
N GLY A 56 22.34 1.35 -24.67
CA GLY A 56 22.54 2.48 -25.58
C GLY A 56 22.25 3.86 -24.98
N GLU A 57 22.21 4.87 -25.84
CA GLU A 57 21.94 6.26 -25.43
C GLU A 57 20.61 6.37 -24.69
N GLY A 58 20.58 7.04 -23.54
CA GLY A 58 19.37 7.15 -22.71
C GLY A 58 19.12 5.96 -21.77
N HIS A 59 19.96 4.91 -21.77
CA HIS A 59 19.80 3.76 -20.86
C HIS A 59 19.78 4.17 -19.38
N ALA A 60 20.66 5.10 -18.97
CA ALA A 60 20.68 5.61 -17.60
C ALA A 60 19.36 6.31 -17.23
N TYR A 61 18.78 7.06 -18.17
CA TYR A 61 17.52 7.78 -17.98
C TYR A 61 16.34 6.81 -17.90
N TYR A 62 16.35 5.79 -18.76
CA TYR A 62 15.41 4.67 -18.69
C TYR A 62 15.43 3.97 -17.33
N ARG A 63 16.62 3.62 -16.81
CA ARG A 63 16.78 2.99 -15.49
C ARG A 63 16.28 3.91 -14.36
N PHE A 64 16.60 5.20 -14.42
CA PHE A 64 16.16 6.20 -13.45
C PHE A 64 14.63 6.35 -13.43
N LYS A 65 14.03 6.52 -14.61
CA LYS A 65 12.57 6.61 -14.76
C LYS A 65 11.87 5.33 -14.31
N LEU A 66 12.36 4.16 -14.72
CA LEU A 66 11.79 2.88 -14.31
C LEU A 66 11.86 2.70 -12.80
N TRP A 67 12.98 3.07 -12.16
CA TRP A 67 13.14 3.02 -10.71
C TRP A 67 12.19 3.99 -9.97
N LEU A 68 11.98 5.20 -10.50
CA LEU A 68 11.01 6.15 -9.95
C LEU A 68 9.58 5.62 -10.06
N SER A 69 9.20 5.12 -11.23
CA SER A 69 7.83 4.72 -11.53
C SER A 69 7.44 3.36 -10.95
N SER A 70 8.41 2.48 -10.66
CA SER A 70 8.15 1.16 -10.04
C SER A 70 7.97 1.21 -8.52
N ARG A 71 8.20 2.37 -7.88
CA ARG A 71 7.92 2.54 -6.44
C ARG A 71 6.47 2.97 -6.21
N PRO A 72 5.79 2.40 -5.19
CA PRO A 72 4.45 2.83 -4.84
C PRO A 72 4.46 4.31 -4.40
N PRO A 73 3.41 5.09 -4.69
CA PRO A 73 3.33 6.52 -4.37
C PRO A 73 3.37 6.85 -2.87
N ASN A 74 3.42 5.86 -1.98
CA ASN A 74 3.45 6.00 -0.52
C ASN A 74 4.85 5.90 0.12
N GLY A 75 5.94 5.94 -0.66
CA GLY A 75 7.29 6.12 -0.11
C GLY A 75 7.60 7.60 0.18
N PRO A 76 8.32 7.94 1.26
CA PRO A 76 8.49 9.34 1.74
C PRO A 76 9.35 10.26 0.84
N PHE A 77 9.54 9.92 -0.44
CA PHE A 77 10.48 10.60 -1.34
C PHE A 77 9.86 11.21 -2.60
N ASN A 78 8.53 11.17 -2.77
CA ASN A 78 7.89 11.91 -3.87
C ASN A 78 7.64 13.37 -3.46
N GLN A 79 8.73 14.12 -3.25
CA GLN A 79 8.67 15.58 -3.22
C GLN A 79 8.93 16.09 -4.65
N PRO A 80 7.99 16.81 -5.29
CA PRO A 80 8.35 17.62 -6.43
C PRO A 80 9.34 18.66 -5.94
N PHE A 81 10.49 18.76 -6.62
CA PHE A 81 11.53 19.76 -6.37
C PHE A 81 10.96 21.08 -5.83
N PRO A 82 11.27 21.52 -4.60
CA PRO A 82 10.90 22.87 -4.19
C PRO A 82 11.75 23.85 -5.02
N PRO A 83 11.15 24.89 -5.61
CA PRO A 83 11.93 25.95 -6.24
C PRO A 83 12.75 26.64 -5.15
N SER A 84 14.03 26.87 -5.49
CA SER A 84 15.01 27.60 -4.69
C SER A 84 14.39 28.67 -3.80
N SER A 85 14.46 28.47 -2.49
CA SER A 85 14.20 29.52 -1.51
C SER A 85 15.13 29.33 -0.32
N MET A 86 15.71 30.45 0.08
CA MET A 86 16.98 30.57 0.79
C MET A 86 16.97 29.96 2.19
N SER A 87 18.15 29.49 2.58
CA SER A 87 18.55 29.08 3.93
C SER A 87 18.06 30.06 5.00
N MET A 88 17.27 29.57 5.95
CA MET A 88 17.14 30.22 7.27
C MET A 88 17.34 29.16 8.35
N ILE A 89 18.47 29.33 9.01
CA ILE A 89 19.01 28.56 10.12
C ILE A 89 18.06 28.66 11.31
N HIS A 90 17.67 27.53 11.90
CA HIS A 90 17.07 27.52 13.23
C HIS A 90 17.90 26.58 14.13
N PRO A 91 18.47 27.07 15.25
CA PRO A 91 19.37 26.28 16.10
C PRO A 91 18.60 25.44 17.12
N SER A 92 19.15 24.26 17.42
CA SER A 92 18.75 23.36 18.51
C SER A 92 19.20 23.91 19.87
N PRO A 93 18.45 23.73 20.98
CA PRO A 93 18.98 23.95 22.32
C PRO A 93 19.57 22.66 22.89
N ASN A 94 20.90 22.62 23.00
CA ASN A 94 21.59 21.69 23.90
C ASN A 94 21.55 22.25 25.34
N PRO A 95 21.20 21.46 26.37
CA PRO A 95 21.50 21.83 27.75
C PRO A 95 22.88 21.28 28.14
N MET A 96 23.78 22.16 28.59
CA MET A 96 25.11 21.78 29.08
C MET A 96 25.30 22.30 30.53
N MET A 97 25.54 21.35 31.45
CA MET A 97 26.46 21.36 32.62
C MET A 97 26.32 22.37 33.78
N SER A 98 26.41 21.88 35.03
CA SER A 98 27.66 21.96 35.85
C SER A 98 27.55 21.28 37.25
N PRO A 99 28.68 21.00 37.98
CA PRO A 99 28.78 20.03 39.08
C PRO A 99 29.17 20.57 40.50
N SER A 100 28.99 19.70 41.51
CA SER A 100 29.80 19.37 42.74
C SER A 100 30.14 20.35 43.91
N LEU A 101 29.85 19.86 45.14
CA LEU A 101 30.62 19.81 46.43
C LEU A 101 30.76 21.01 47.41
N SER A 102 30.29 20.84 48.68
CA SER A 102 31.04 21.10 49.96
C SER A 102 30.15 20.89 51.24
N GLY A 103 30.73 20.40 52.35
CA GLY A 103 30.05 19.85 53.57
C GLY A 103 29.90 20.76 54.84
N PRO A 104 29.95 20.22 56.11
CA PRO A 104 28.98 20.43 57.24
C PRO A 104 29.64 21.09 58.51
N PRO A 105 29.23 20.91 59.83
CA PRO A 105 28.03 20.39 60.55
C PRO A 105 27.55 21.27 61.76
N LEU A 106 26.60 20.80 62.63
CA LEU A 106 26.57 20.93 64.13
C LEU A 106 25.30 20.26 64.77
N ASN A 107 25.49 19.48 65.85
CA ASN A 107 24.51 18.73 66.70
C ASN A 107 24.04 19.59 67.93
N PRO A 108 23.33 19.14 69.02
CA PRO A 108 22.79 17.81 69.41
C PRO A 108 21.41 17.75 70.18
N ALA A 109 20.99 16.51 70.48
CA ALA A 109 20.29 16.01 71.69
C ALA A 109 18.74 16.07 71.86
N GLY A 110 18.14 14.88 72.14
CA GLY A 110 17.24 14.68 73.28
C GLY A 110 15.81 14.16 73.04
N ILE A 111 15.54 12.94 73.55
CA ILE A 111 14.29 12.40 74.17
C ILE A 111 12.96 12.28 73.38
N GLY A 112 12.54 11.02 73.16
CA GLY A 112 11.24 10.52 73.66
C GLY A 112 10.11 10.18 72.68
N SER A 113 9.78 8.87 72.62
CA SER A 113 8.43 8.28 72.40
C SER A 113 7.98 7.89 70.97
N SER A 114 7.71 6.58 70.83
CA SER A 114 7.09 5.81 69.72
C SER A 114 5.64 6.25 69.37
N PRO A 115 4.88 5.64 68.41
CA PRO A 115 5.18 4.50 67.52
C PRO A 115 4.72 4.63 66.04
N SER A 116 5.25 3.78 65.14
CA SER A 116 4.49 2.92 64.18
C SER A 116 5.37 2.36 63.03
N MET A 117 5.50 1.02 63.02
CA MET A 117 5.56 0.04 61.90
C MET A 117 6.40 0.40 60.64
N LEU A 118 7.66 -0.06 60.51
CA LEU A 118 8.16 -1.39 60.06
C LEU A 118 8.06 -1.69 58.53
N VAL A 119 9.13 -1.33 57.81
CA VAL A 119 10.00 -2.13 56.89
C VAL A 119 9.39 -3.33 56.11
N PRO A 120 9.67 -3.47 54.80
CA PRO A 120 9.37 -4.66 54.01
C PRO A 120 10.54 -5.68 53.98
N PRO A 121 10.24 -6.98 53.86
CA PRO A 121 11.19 -7.94 53.26
C PRO A 121 10.57 -8.83 52.15
N PRO A 122 11.39 -9.66 51.45
CA PRO A 122 11.15 -10.16 50.09
C PRO A 122 10.56 -11.59 50.00
N PHE A 123 10.25 -12.03 48.76
CA PHE A 123 9.69 -13.33 48.31
C PHE A 123 10.28 -14.60 48.94
N PRO A 124 9.57 -15.76 48.97
CA PRO A 124 9.65 -16.74 47.84
C PRO A 124 8.45 -17.70 47.58
N GLN A 125 8.27 -18.01 46.28
CA GLN A 125 7.99 -19.32 45.61
C GLN A 125 6.76 -20.20 45.96
N PHE A 126 6.54 -21.18 45.07
CA PHE A 126 5.70 -22.39 45.11
C PHE A 126 4.19 -22.27 44.91
N TYR A 127 3.70 -22.64 43.72
CA TYR A 127 2.71 -23.73 43.65
C TYR A 127 2.88 -24.53 42.36
N ASP A 128 3.12 -25.83 42.58
CA ASP A 128 3.20 -26.93 41.64
C ASP A 128 1.86 -27.69 41.68
N GLN A 129 1.54 -28.36 40.57
CA GLN A 129 0.70 -29.56 40.50
C GLN A 129 -0.83 -29.48 40.77
N GLN A 130 -1.55 -29.51 39.64
CA GLN A 130 -2.50 -30.57 39.27
C GLN A 130 -3.87 -30.64 39.99
N LEU A 131 -4.95 -30.39 39.25
CA LEU A 131 -5.89 -31.45 38.78
C LEU A 131 -7.22 -30.85 38.24
N HIS A 132 -7.52 -31.22 36.98
CA HIS A 132 -8.82 -31.72 36.50
C HIS A 132 -9.91 -30.79 35.89
N HIS A 133 -10.28 -31.18 34.64
CA HIS A 133 -11.53 -30.98 33.87
C HIS A 133 -11.69 -29.72 33.00
N GLN A 134 -12.14 -29.71 31.74
CA GLN A 134 -12.31 -30.67 30.60
C GLN A 134 -13.03 -29.84 29.51
N HIS A 135 -12.41 -29.55 28.35
CA HIS A 135 -13.15 -29.31 27.09
C HIS A 135 -12.19 -29.41 25.88
N PRO A 136 -12.51 -30.17 24.82
CA PRO A 136 -11.62 -30.29 23.67
C PRO A 136 -11.84 -29.11 22.71
N GLN A 137 -10.79 -28.32 22.47
CA GLN A 137 -10.64 -27.58 21.22
C GLN A 137 -9.34 -28.06 20.58
N SER A 138 -9.48 -28.72 19.44
CA SER A 138 -8.36 -29.26 18.69
C SER A 138 -7.59 -28.12 18.04
N PHE A 139 -6.28 -28.30 18.02
CA PHE A 139 -5.24 -27.34 17.73
C PHE A 139 -5.17 -26.93 16.25
N GLY A 140 -4.89 -25.65 16.01
CA GLY A 140 -4.49 -25.11 14.72
C GLY A 140 -4.02 -23.65 14.82
N LEU A 141 -2.73 -23.49 15.13
CA LEU A 141 -1.82 -22.37 14.86
C LEU A 141 -2.37 -20.92 14.86
N HIS A 142 -1.75 -20.11 15.74
CA HIS A 142 -1.88 -18.66 15.82
C HIS A 142 -1.66 -17.96 14.46
N GLY A 143 -2.76 -17.48 13.87
CA GLY A 143 -2.77 -16.48 12.81
C GLY A 143 -3.39 -15.19 13.33
N ARG A 144 -2.64 -14.10 13.23
CA ARG A 144 -3.01 -12.72 13.58
C ARG A 144 -4.35 -12.30 12.93
N PRO A 145 -5.42 -11.96 13.67
CA PRO A 145 -6.66 -11.46 13.09
C PRO A 145 -6.69 -9.93 13.21
N GLU A 146 -6.01 -9.22 12.31
CA GLU A 146 -6.14 -7.75 12.22
C GLU A 146 -6.88 -7.29 10.96
N TYR A 147 -7.50 -8.21 10.21
CA TYR A 147 -8.38 -7.90 9.07
C TYR A 147 -9.87 -8.04 9.39
N ASP A 148 -10.26 -8.53 10.57
CA ASP A 148 -11.67 -8.82 10.85
C ASP A 148 -12.47 -7.64 11.42
N GLN A 149 -11.83 -6.51 11.75
CA GLN A 149 -12.49 -5.40 12.44
C GLN A 149 -13.23 -4.41 11.52
N SER A 150 -13.25 -4.67 10.20
CA SER A 150 -14.05 -3.92 9.22
C SER A 150 -15.12 -4.79 8.55
N SER A 151 -15.54 -5.88 9.19
CA SER A 151 -16.75 -6.61 8.84
C SER A 151 -17.98 -5.94 9.49
N LYS A 152 -18.17 -4.62 9.28
CA LYS A 152 -19.52 -4.06 9.37
C LYS A 152 -20.30 -4.76 8.27
N SER A 153 -20.97 -5.86 8.62
CA SER A 153 -21.84 -6.64 7.74
C SER A 153 -22.60 -5.66 6.87
N PHE A 154 -22.22 -5.58 5.60
CA PHE A 154 -22.95 -4.81 4.63
C PHE A 154 -24.32 -5.46 4.52
N LYS A 155 -25.30 -4.93 5.27
CA LYS A 155 -26.71 -5.28 5.16
C LYS A 155 -27.27 -4.63 3.90
N GLY A 156 -26.64 -4.92 2.76
CA GLY A 156 -27.30 -4.77 1.47
C GLY A 156 -28.55 -5.64 1.45
N LEU A 157 -29.43 -5.36 0.51
CA LEU A 157 -30.55 -6.25 0.24
C LEU A 157 -29.97 -7.56 -0.31
N SER A 158 -29.70 -8.51 0.59
CA SER A 158 -29.24 -9.86 0.28
C SER A 158 -30.43 -10.63 -0.31
N GLY A 159 -30.69 -10.40 -1.58
CA GLY A 159 -31.77 -11.00 -2.36
C GLY A 159 -31.50 -10.82 -3.85
N PRO A 160 -32.24 -11.51 -4.73
CA PRO A 160 -32.07 -11.37 -6.17
C PRO A 160 -32.30 -9.92 -6.60
N LEU A 161 -31.54 -9.44 -7.59
CA LEU A 161 -31.75 -8.11 -8.16
C LEU A 161 -33.19 -7.97 -8.67
N PRO A 162 -33.86 -6.83 -8.41
CA PRO A 162 -35.11 -6.51 -9.09
C PRO A 162 -34.92 -6.60 -10.61
N SER A 163 -35.92 -7.11 -11.33
CA SER A 163 -35.82 -7.36 -12.78
C SER A 163 -35.38 -6.13 -13.58
N ASP A 164 -35.89 -4.94 -13.22
CA ASP A 164 -35.51 -3.67 -13.87
C ASP A 164 -34.02 -3.36 -13.68
N VAL A 165 -33.50 -3.55 -12.47
CA VAL A 165 -32.09 -3.33 -12.13
C VAL A 165 -31.19 -4.33 -12.85
N ALA A 166 -31.61 -5.60 -12.92
CA ALA A 166 -30.87 -6.64 -13.64
C ALA A 166 -30.80 -6.36 -15.14
N MET A 167 -31.89 -5.87 -15.74
CA MET A 167 -31.94 -5.50 -17.16
C MET A 167 -31.03 -4.30 -17.44
N GLU A 168 -31.09 -3.26 -16.60
CA GLU A 168 -30.19 -2.12 -16.70
C GLU A 168 -28.72 -2.52 -16.54
N LEU A 169 -28.40 -3.39 -15.57
CA LEU A 169 -27.04 -3.91 -15.40
C LEU A 169 -26.57 -4.61 -16.68
N SER A 170 -27.43 -5.43 -17.28
CA SER A 170 -27.09 -6.09 -18.55
C SER A 170 -26.80 -5.07 -19.65
N ASN A 171 -27.56 -3.96 -19.73
CA ASN A 171 -27.32 -2.90 -20.71
C ASN A 171 -25.99 -2.16 -20.46
N VAL A 172 -25.69 -1.86 -19.19
CA VAL A 172 -24.43 -1.24 -18.79
C VAL A 172 -23.26 -2.14 -19.16
N LEU A 173 -23.30 -3.44 -18.84
CA LEU A 173 -22.25 -4.39 -19.17
C LEU A 173 -22.11 -4.64 -20.68
N ASN A 174 -23.22 -4.64 -21.44
CA ASN A 174 -23.18 -4.83 -22.88
C ASN A 174 -22.54 -3.65 -23.63
N SER A 175 -22.68 -2.43 -23.09
CA SER A 175 -22.10 -1.19 -23.63
C SER A 175 -20.72 -0.85 -23.04
N LEU A 176 -20.26 -1.63 -22.06
CA LEU A 176 -18.98 -1.44 -21.39
C LEU A 176 -17.82 -1.66 -22.36
N ASN A 177 -16.86 -0.76 -22.33
CA ASN A 177 -15.63 -0.84 -23.11
C ASN A 177 -14.44 -0.28 -22.32
N GLY A 178 -13.23 -0.40 -22.87
CA GLY A 178 -11.99 -0.02 -22.19
C GLY A 178 -11.73 1.49 -22.07
N THR A 179 -12.65 2.36 -22.49
CA THR A 179 -12.50 3.81 -22.30
C THR A 179 -12.75 4.20 -20.86
N LYS A 180 -12.00 5.20 -20.37
CA LYS A 180 -12.12 5.69 -18.99
C LYS A 180 -13.52 6.23 -18.70
N GLU A 181 -14.16 6.82 -19.70
CA GLU A 181 -15.51 7.38 -19.63
C GLU A 181 -16.55 6.28 -19.45
N SER A 182 -16.44 5.18 -20.20
CA SER A 182 -17.32 4.02 -20.07
C SER A 182 -17.22 3.37 -18.68
N ILE A 183 -15.99 3.13 -18.22
CA ILE A 183 -15.73 2.57 -16.89
C ILE A 183 -16.26 3.49 -15.78
N LYS A 184 -15.95 4.80 -15.84
CA LYS A 184 -16.39 5.79 -14.85
C LYS A 184 -17.92 5.91 -14.83
N GLY A 185 -18.57 5.89 -15.99
CA GLY A 185 -20.03 5.92 -16.11
C GLY A 185 -20.68 4.68 -15.48
N ALA A 186 -20.15 3.49 -15.78
CA ALA A 186 -20.63 2.24 -15.20
C ALA A 186 -20.43 2.20 -13.68
N LYS A 187 -19.28 2.65 -13.16
CA LYS A 187 -19.04 2.77 -11.72
C LYS A 187 -20.08 3.69 -11.06
N LEU A 188 -20.35 4.85 -11.65
CA LEU A 188 -21.33 5.77 -11.08
C LEU A 188 -22.72 5.12 -11.01
N TRP A 189 -23.11 4.35 -12.03
CA TRP A 189 -24.35 3.58 -12.03
C TRP A 189 -24.37 2.52 -10.91
N PHE A 190 -23.25 1.81 -10.68
CA PHE A 190 -23.09 0.85 -9.58
C PHE A 190 -23.19 1.52 -8.21
N MET A 191 -22.49 2.65 -8.01
CA MET A 191 -22.48 3.38 -6.74
C MET A 191 -23.86 3.95 -6.38
N GLN A 192 -24.66 4.36 -7.38
CA GLN A 192 -26.06 4.75 -7.18
C GLN A 192 -26.95 3.59 -6.68
N ARG A 193 -26.54 2.35 -6.96
CA ARG A 193 -27.25 1.11 -6.62
C ARG A 193 -26.52 0.30 -5.55
N ALA A 194 -25.68 0.96 -4.75
CA ALA A 194 -24.93 0.37 -3.66
C ALA A 194 -25.77 -0.54 -2.73
N PRO A 195 -27.06 -0.25 -2.40
CA PRO A 195 -27.86 -1.15 -1.57
C PRO A 195 -27.96 -2.60 -2.09
N PHE A 196 -27.76 -2.81 -3.38
CA PHE A 196 -27.77 -4.13 -4.03
C PHE A 196 -26.37 -4.70 -4.27
N ALA A 197 -25.32 -4.13 -3.67
CA ALA A 197 -23.93 -4.49 -3.97
C ALA A 197 -23.63 -5.99 -3.96
N PRO A 198 -24.13 -6.81 -3.01
CA PRO A 198 -23.91 -8.27 -3.04
C PRO A 198 -24.40 -8.91 -4.34
N ALA A 199 -25.65 -8.63 -4.72
CA ALA A 199 -26.25 -9.22 -5.91
C ALA A 199 -25.67 -8.66 -7.22
N LEU A 200 -25.28 -7.38 -7.23
CA LEU A 200 -24.54 -6.76 -8.33
C LEU A 200 -23.17 -7.42 -8.53
N ALA A 201 -22.43 -7.66 -7.43
CA ALA A 201 -21.13 -8.30 -7.46
C ALA A 201 -21.21 -9.76 -7.94
N GLU A 202 -22.21 -10.52 -7.48
CA GLU A 202 -22.46 -11.88 -7.96
C GLU A 202 -22.75 -11.90 -9.47
N THR A 203 -23.62 -11.00 -9.93
CA THR A 203 -23.95 -10.91 -11.36
C THR A 203 -22.72 -10.51 -12.19
N LEU A 204 -21.89 -9.61 -11.67
CA LEU A 204 -20.64 -9.21 -12.34
C LEU A 204 -19.67 -10.38 -12.48
N ARG A 205 -19.48 -11.16 -11.41
CA ARG A 205 -18.68 -12.39 -11.40
C ARG A 205 -19.20 -13.38 -12.44
N ASP A 206 -20.49 -13.70 -12.40
CA ASP A 206 -21.08 -14.69 -13.30
C ASP A 206 -20.96 -14.25 -14.77
N ARG A 207 -21.04 -12.94 -15.04
CA ARG A 207 -20.82 -12.38 -16.38
C ARG A 207 -19.39 -12.50 -16.87
N VAL A 208 -18.38 -12.33 -16.01
CA VAL A 208 -16.98 -12.53 -16.42
C VAL A 208 -16.75 -13.98 -16.85
N PHE A 209 -17.26 -14.95 -16.08
CA PHE A 209 -17.10 -16.37 -16.41
C PHE A 209 -17.92 -16.82 -17.63
N ALA A 210 -19.02 -16.12 -17.94
CA ALA A 210 -19.85 -16.43 -19.10
C ALA A 210 -19.35 -15.82 -20.42
N LEU A 211 -18.39 -14.88 -20.36
CA LEU A 211 -17.80 -14.28 -21.56
C LEU A 211 -16.62 -15.11 -22.05
N ASP A 212 -16.58 -15.44 -23.33
CA ASP A 212 -15.40 -16.05 -23.97
C ASP A 212 -14.39 -15.01 -24.47
N ASP A 213 -14.83 -13.77 -24.62
CA ASP A 213 -14.02 -12.64 -25.11
C ASP A 213 -13.17 -12.05 -23.98
N VAL A 214 -11.85 -12.28 -24.06
CA VAL A 214 -10.87 -11.83 -23.06
C VAL A 214 -10.80 -10.31 -22.93
N GLU A 215 -11.07 -9.56 -24.00
CA GLU A 215 -11.05 -8.10 -23.98
C GLU A 215 -12.27 -7.57 -23.19
N ARG A 216 -13.45 -8.15 -23.43
CA ARG A 216 -14.66 -7.85 -22.66
C ARG A 216 -14.55 -8.25 -21.20
N GLN A 217 -13.94 -9.40 -20.90
CA GLN A 217 -13.62 -9.78 -19.53
C GLN A 217 -12.76 -8.72 -18.85
N LEU A 218 -11.70 -8.26 -19.53
CA LEU A 218 -10.79 -7.26 -19.00
C LEU A 218 -11.49 -5.92 -18.68
N HIS A 219 -12.43 -5.48 -19.53
CA HIS A 219 -13.23 -4.29 -19.24
C HIS A 219 -14.05 -4.41 -17.95
N ILE A 220 -14.63 -5.58 -17.68
CA ILE A 220 -15.34 -5.83 -16.42
C ILE A 220 -14.38 -5.85 -15.23
N ILE A 221 -13.18 -6.41 -15.38
CA ILE A 221 -12.15 -6.38 -14.34
C ILE A 221 -11.70 -4.95 -14.05
N TYR A 222 -11.53 -4.10 -15.07
CA TYR A 222 -11.24 -2.68 -14.88
C TYR A 222 -12.36 -1.95 -14.12
N LEU A 223 -13.61 -2.24 -14.44
CA LEU A 223 -14.75 -1.72 -13.69
C LEU A 223 -14.74 -2.17 -12.23
N ALA A 224 -14.52 -3.47 -11.96
CA ALA A 224 -14.43 -3.99 -10.60
C ALA A 224 -13.29 -3.32 -9.82
N ASN A 225 -12.13 -3.15 -10.45
CA ASN A 225 -11.01 -2.43 -9.86
C ASN A 225 -11.38 -0.98 -9.54
N ASP A 226 -12.00 -0.25 -10.46
CA ASP A 226 -12.40 1.15 -10.25
C ASP A 226 -13.46 1.29 -9.13
N ILE A 227 -14.36 0.31 -8.98
CA ILE A 227 -15.35 0.28 -7.90
C ILE A 227 -14.68 0.03 -6.54
N LEU A 228 -13.71 -0.89 -6.47
CA LEU A 228 -13.08 -1.33 -5.23
C LEU A 228 -11.97 -0.40 -4.71
N PHE A 229 -11.26 0.27 -5.62
CA PHE A 229 -10.02 0.99 -5.32
C PHE A 229 -10.05 2.46 -5.76
N ASP A 230 -11.20 3.14 -5.60
CA ASP A 230 -11.24 4.60 -5.77
C ASP A 230 -10.15 5.30 -4.94
#